data_AF-A0A3M1ASE0-F1
#
_entry.id   AF-A0A3M1ASE0-F1
#
_cell.length_a   1.000
_cell.length_b   1.000
_cell.length_c   1.000
_cell.angle_alpha   90.00
_cell.angle_beta   90.00
_cell.angle_gamma   90.00
#
_symmetry.space_group_name_H-M   'P 1'
#
loop_
_entity.id
_entity.type
_entity.pdbx_description
1 polymer ?
#
loop_
_entity_poly.entity_id
_entity_poly.type
_entity_poly.pdbx_seq_one_letter_code
_entity_poly.pdbx_strand_id
1 'polypeptide(L)'
;MKKRPLILVTNDDGINAPGIKALVEIASQFGEVIVVAPDSPQSGQGHAITIAEPLRLKQVDMFEGVEAWECSGTPVDCVKLGKHVALKGRNADLCVSGINHGSNASINIIYSGTMSAALEASLEGMNSIGFSLLDYSWDADFEPCKPFVKEIISHVLENGLKECKLLNVNIPRADETDGIKGIRVCRQAEARWVERYV
;
A
#
# COMPACT_ATOMS: atom_id res chain seq x y z
N MET A 1 -5.03 -28.73 2.63
CA MET A 1 -5.58 -27.40 3.00
C MET A 1 -4.73 -26.35 2.29
N LYS A 2 -5.31 -25.37 1.58
CA LYS A 2 -4.50 -24.28 1.00
C LYS A 2 -3.79 -23.55 2.14
N LYS A 3 -2.48 -23.32 2.01
CA LYS A 3 -1.69 -22.52 2.96
C LYS A 3 -2.34 -21.13 3.05
N ARG A 4 -2.53 -20.59 4.26
CA ARG A 4 -3.00 -19.20 4.42
C ARG A 4 -1.96 -18.27 3.78
N PRO A 5 -2.36 -17.33 2.90
CA PRO A 5 -1.46 -16.36 2.31
C PRO A 5 -0.77 -15.51 3.38
N LEU A 6 0.49 -15.14 3.15
CA LEU A 6 1.22 -14.16 3.94
C LEU A 6 1.21 -12.81 3.21
N ILE A 7 0.72 -11.77 3.86
CA ILE A 7 0.50 -10.45 3.25
C ILE A 7 1.34 -9.41 3.99
N LEU A 8 2.20 -8.69 3.25
CA LEU A 8 2.95 -7.55 3.75
C LEU A 8 2.16 -6.27 3.52
N VAL A 9 1.85 -5.52 4.57
CA VAL A 9 1.12 -4.24 4.49
C VAL A 9 2.06 -3.09 4.83
N THR A 10 1.99 -2.02 4.03
CA THR A 10 2.79 -0.80 4.22
C THR A 10 2.02 0.44 3.74
N ASN A 11 2.59 1.63 3.89
CA ASN A 11 2.07 2.89 3.33
C ASN A 11 3.16 3.98 3.34
N ASP A 12 2.80 5.19 2.94
CA ASP A 12 3.61 6.40 3.03
C ASP A 12 3.06 7.47 3.98
N ASP A 13 1.82 7.37 4.44
CA ASP A 13 1.23 8.30 5.42
C ASP A 13 1.66 8.00 6.89
N GLY A 14 2.38 6.89 7.09
CA GLY A 14 2.86 6.43 8.38
C GLY A 14 1.92 5.42 9.06
N ILE A 15 2.48 4.68 10.01
CA ILE A 15 1.82 3.51 10.61
C ILE A 15 0.54 3.83 11.40
N ASN A 16 0.38 5.09 11.83
CA ASN A 16 -0.79 5.57 12.57
C ASN A 16 -1.97 5.99 11.69
N ALA A 17 -1.78 6.08 10.37
CA ALA A 17 -2.76 6.61 9.44
C ALA A 17 -4.05 5.77 9.38
N PRO A 18 -5.23 6.40 9.17
CA PRO A 18 -6.49 5.67 9.08
C PRO A 18 -6.54 4.76 7.85
N GLY A 19 -5.92 5.15 6.74
CA GLY A 19 -5.89 4.35 5.51
C GLY A 19 -5.17 3.01 5.65
N ILE A 20 -4.05 2.94 6.38
CA ILE A 20 -3.36 1.66 6.63
C ILE A 20 -4.13 0.78 7.61
N LYS A 21 -4.85 1.38 8.57
CA LYS A 21 -5.76 0.64 9.46
C LYS A 21 -6.88 -0.06 8.69
N ALA A 22 -7.54 0.67 7.78
CA ALA A 22 -8.54 0.10 6.90
C ALA A 22 -7.95 -1.02 6.02
N LEU A 23 -6.74 -0.84 5.49
CA LEU A 23 -6.09 -1.86 4.65
C LEU A 23 -5.73 -3.13 5.44
N VAL A 24 -5.21 -2.99 6.67
CA VAL A 24 -4.90 -4.12 7.57
C VAL A 24 -6.16 -4.90 7.92
N GLU A 25 -7.26 -4.22 8.21
CA GLU A 25 -8.56 -4.86 8.49
C GLU A 25 -9.03 -5.73 7.31
N ILE A 26 -8.92 -5.20 6.09
CA ILE A 26 -9.31 -5.94 4.87
C ILE A 26 -8.35 -7.11 4.62
N ALA A 27 -7.04 -6.87 4.66
CA ALA A 27 -6.02 -7.88 4.40
C ALA A 27 -6.06 -9.05 5.39
N SER A 28 -6.39 -8.77 6.65
CA SER A 28 -6.49 -9.79 7.72
C SER A 28 -7.60 -10.82 7.49
N GLN A 29 -8.59 -10.50 6.64
CA GLN A 29 -9.63 -11.45 6.24
C GLN A 29 -9.11 -12.56 5.32
N PHE A 30 -7.96 -12.36 4.65
CA PHE A 30 -7.43 -13.28 3.65
C PHE A 30 -6.31 -14.18 4.16
N GLY A 31 -5.50 -13.70 5.10
CA GLY A 31 -4.19 -14.30 5.37
C GLY A 31 -3.62 -14.00 6.75
N GLU A 32 -2.34 -14.33 6.90
CA GLU A 32 -1.47 -13.78 7.94
C GLU A 32 -0.97 -12.42 7.46
N VAL A 33 -1.08 -11.38 8.30
CA VAL A 33 -0.64 -10.02 7.97
C VAL A 33 0.59 -9.67 8.79
N ILE A 34 1.58 -9.07 8.12
CA ILE A 34 2.69 -8.37 8.76
C ILE A 34 2.68 -6.93 8.26
N VAL A 35 2.71 -5.97 9.18
CA VAL A 35 2.74 -4.54 8.87
C VAL A 35 4.16 -4.02 9.05
N VAL A 36 4.68 -3.31 8.05
CA VAL A 36 5.89 -2.50 8.18
C VAL A 36 5.63 -1.15 7.54
N ALA A 37 5.65 -0.08 8.33
CA ALA A 37 5.34 1.26 7.84
C ALA A 37 6.19 2.34 8.53
N PRO A 38 6.31 3.52 7.91
CA PRO A 38 7.08 4.62 8.47
C PRO A 38 6.54 5.10 9.84
N ASP A 39 7.45 5.60 10.68
CA ASP A 39 7.14 6.23 11.97
C ASP A 39 6.49 7.62 11.87
N SER A 40 6.53 8.19 10.66
CA SER A 40 6.09 9.55 10.36
C SER A 40 5.59 9.62 8.91
N PRO A 41 4.74 10.60 8.55
CA PRO A 41 4.34 10.80 7.16
C PRO A 41 5.56 11.05 6.26
N GLN A 42 5.64 10.32 5.15
CA GLN A 42 6.70 10.36 4.13
C GLN A 42 6.13 10.66 2.73
N SER A 43 4.94 11.25 2.65
CA SER A 43 4.28 11.59 1.38
C SER A 43 5.17 12.53 0.56
N GLY A 44 5.37 12.23 -0.72
CA GLY A 44 6.20 13.03 -1.64
C GLY A 44 7.70 12.70 -1.67
N GLN A 45 8.16 11.72 -0.89
CA GLN A 45 9.55 11.24 -0.94
C GLN A 45 9.88 10.42 -2.20
N GLY A 46 8.87 9.98 -2.96
CA GLY A 46 9.05 9.10 -4.12
C GLY A 46 9.79 7.81 -3.80
N HIS A 47 10.61 7.35 -4.74
CA HIS A 47 11.44 6.13 -4.63
C HIS A 47 12.74 6.34 -3.83
N ALA A 48 12.72 7.19 -2.81
CA ALA A 48 13.89 7.39 -1.96
C ALA A 48 14.26 6.10 -1.21
N ILE A 49 15.56 5.90 -0.97
CA ILE A 49 16.11 4.84 -0.11
C ILE A 49 17.12 5.44 0.86
N THR A 50 17.17 4.91 2.07
CA THR A 50 18.09 5.40 3.10
C THR A 50 19.40 4.60 3.05
N ILE A 51 20.48 5.25 2.61
CA ILE A 51 21.83 4.65 2.51
C ILE A 51 22.80 5.24 3.54
N ALA A 52 22.71 6.56 3.75
CA ALA A 52 23.71 7.30 4.52
C ALA A 52 23.56 7.14 6.04
N GLU A 53 22.38 6.73 6.52
CA GLU A 53 22.06 6.63 7.93
C GLU A 53 21.55 5.22 8.29
N PRO A 54 21.82 4.74 9.52
CA PRO A 54 21.28 3.46 9.97
C PRO A 54 19.75 3.51 10.08
N LEU A 55 19.09 2.53 9.45
CA LEU A 55 17.65 2.32 9.60
C LEU A 55 17.31 1.67 10.94
N ARG A 56 16.22 2.11 11.57
CA ARG A 56 15.66 1.49 12.78
C ARG A 56 14.34 0.82 12.44
N LEU A 57 14.15 -0.37 12.99
CA LEU A 57 12.91 -1.14 12.90
C LEU A 57 12.50 -1.54 14.32
N LYS A 58 11.31 -1.13 14.74
CA LYS A 58 10.81 -1.31 16.10
C LYS A 58 9.46 -2.02 16.04
N GLN A 59 9.32 -3.11 16.79
CA GLN A 59 8.03 -3.77 16.93
C GLN A 59 7.07 -2.90 17.74
N VAL A 60 5.83 -2.80 17.28
CA VAL A 60 4.78 -2.01 17.94
C VAL A 60 3.50 -2.85 18.05
N ASP A 61 2.71 -2.56 19.06
CA ASP A 61 1.41 -3.19 19.28
C ASP A 61 0.30 -2.19 18.94
N MET A 62 -0.09 -2.18 17.66
CA MET A 62 -1.07 -1.21 17.12
C MET A 62 -2.26 -1.85 16.41
N PHE A 63 -2.15 -3.13 16.06
CA PHE A 63 -3.15 -3.87 15.32
C PHE A 63 -3.37 -5.19 16.05
N GLU A 64 -4.57 -5.37 16.59
CA GLU A 64 -4.89 -6.54 17.42
C GLU A 64 -4.63 -7.84 16.66
N GLY A 65 -3.75 -8.69 17.21
CA GLY A 65 -3.41 -9.99 16.62
C GLY A 65 -2.57 -9.93 15.33
N VAL A 66 -2.01 -8.76 14.99
CA VAL A 66 -1.20 -8.55 13.78
C VAL A 66 0.20 -8.08 14.17
N GLU A 67 1.23 -8.74 13.64
CA GLU A 67 2.63 -8.34 13.87
C GLU A 67 2.92 -7.04 13.09
N ALA A 68 3.32 -5.99 13.81
CA ALA A 68 3.55 -4.68 13.23
C ALA A 68 4.90 -4.07 13.62
N TRP A 69 5.52 -3.39 12.67
CA TRP A 69 6.83 -2.78 12.80
C TRP A 69 6.81 -1.34 12.29
N GLU A 70 7.29 -0.44 13.13
CA GLU A 70 7.55 0.94 12.82
C GLU A 70 8.98 1.10 12.29
N CYS A 71 9.14 1.81 11.18
CA CYS A 71 10.43 2.01 10.50
C CYS A 71 10.79 3.50 10.44
N SER A 72 12.05 3.84 10.73
CA SER A 72 12.55 5.21 10.61
C SER A 72 12.90 5.64 9.18
N GLY A 73 12.60 4.79 8.19
CA GLY A 73 12.97 4.96 6.79
C GLY A 73 11.80 5.33 5.89
N THR A 74 12.05 5.25 4.59
CA THR A 74 11.08 5.48 3.55
C THR A 74 10.11 4.29 3.38
N PRO A 75 9.02 4.45 2.62
CA PRO A 75 8.14 3.32 2.26
C PRO A 75 8.89 2.19 1.52
N VAL A 76 9.90 2.53 0.73
CA VAL A 76 10.77 1.53 0.05
C VAL A 76 11.61 0.77 1.08
N ASP A 77 12.20 1.48 2.05
CA ASP A 77 12.95 0.86 3.15
C ASP A 77 12.05 -0.06 3.98
N CYS A 78 10.78 0.31 4.20
CA CYS A 78 9.80 -0.52 4.90
C CYS A 78 9.59 -1.86 4.20
N VAL A 79 9.48 -1.88 2.87
CA VAL A 79 9.35 -3.12 2.10
C VAL A 79 10.60 -3.97 2.19
N LYS A 80 11.79 -3.37 2.07
CA LYS A 80 13.07 -4.09 2.17
C LYS A 80 13.26 -4.70 3.56
N LEU A 81 13.04 -3.92 4.61
CA LEU A 81 13.12 -4.42 5.99
C LEU A 81 12.02 -5.42 6.30
N GLY A 82 10.82 -5.23 5.75
CA GLY A 82 9.75 -6.21 5.81
C GLY A 82 10.20 -7.55 5.26
N LYS A 83 10.66 -7.56 4.01
CA LYS A 83 11.15 -8.75 3.31
C LYS A 83 12.29 -9.45 4.04
N HIS A 84 13.33 -8.71 4.42
CA HIS A 84 14.58 -9.30 4.89
C HIS A 84 14.64 -9.51 6.41
N VAL A 85 13.82 -8.79 7.19
CA VAL A 85 13.82 -8.85 8.65
C VAL A 85 12.47 -9.34 9.18
N ALA A 86 11.37 -8.63 8.90
CA ALA A 86 10.07 -8.92 9.52
C ALA A 86 9.48 -10.28 9.08
N LEU A 87 9.64 -10.65 7.80
CA LEU A 87 9.14 -11.92 7.28
C LEU A 87 9.95 -13.14 7.78
N LYS A 88 11.10 -12.96 8.44
CA LYS A 88 11.92 -14.02 9.05
C LYS A 88 12.27 -15.16 8.06
N GLY A 89 12.64 -14.80 6.83
CA GLY A 89 12.98 -15.74 5.76
C GLY A 89 11.78 -16.34 5.01
N ARG A 90 10.54 -15.96 5.35
CA ARG A 90 9.34 -16.32 4.59
C ARG A 90 9.16 -15.36 3.40
N ASN A 91 8.45 -15.83 2.38
CA ASN A 91 8.02 -15.00 1.26
C ASN A 91 6.56 -14.60 1.45
N ALA A 92 6.27 -13.31 1.33
CA ALA A 92 4.91 -12.82 1.23
C ALA A 92 4.33 -13.19 -0.15
N ASP A 93 3.08 -13.62 -0.16
CA ASP A 93 2.32 -13.94 -1.37
C ASP A 93 1.78 -12.65 -2.03
N LEU A 94 1.60 -11.60 -1.24
CA LEU A 94 1.13 -10.29 -1.66
C LEU A 94 1.74 -9.18 -0.79
N CYS A 95 2.07 -8.05 -1.40
CA CYS A 95 2.31 -6.79 -0.69
C CYS A 95 1.24 -5.76 -1.06
N VAL A 96 0.63 -5.11 -0.07
CA VAL A 96 -0.31 -4.02 -0.31
C VAL A 96 0.18 -2.74 0.35
N SER A 97 0.10 -1.63 -0.38
CA SER A 97 0.54 -0.31 0.06
C SER A 97 -0.64 0.66 0.07
N GLY A 98 -0.83 1.42 1.15
CA GLY A 98 -1.90 2.41 1.31
C GLY A 98 -2.82 2.10 2.52
N ILE A 99 -4.11 2.44 2.48
CA ILE A 99 -4.80 3.23 1.44
C ILE A 99 -4.36 4.69 1.57
N ASN A 100 -3.76 5.25 0.53
CA ASN A 100 -3.25 6.62 0.52
C ASN A 100 -4.38 7.65 0.40
N HIS A 101 -4.19 8.81 1.05
CA HIS A 101 -5.03 9.99 0.90
C HIS A 101 -4.67 10.75 -0.38
N GLY A 102 -5.60 10.84 -1.33
CA GLY A 102 -5.41 11.50 -2.62
C GLY A 102 -4.99 10.56 -3.75
N SER A 103 -4.99 11.10 -4.97
CA SER A 103 -4.76 10.32 -6.19
C SER A 103 -3.28 10.15 -6.55
N ASN A 104 -2.93 8.93 -6.97
CA ASN A 104 -1.65 8.59 -7.59
C ASN A 104 -1.86 8.26 -9.07
N ALA A 105 -2.22 9.27 -9.86
CA ALA A 105 -2.49 9.13 -11.29
C ALA A 105 -1.43 9.80 -12.17
N SER A 106 -1.27 9.27 -13.38
CA SER A 106 -0.35 9.80 -14.40
C SER A 106 1.11 9.87 -13.90
N ILE A 107 1.83 10.95 -14.19
CA ILE A 107 3.25 11.13 -13.82
C ILE A 107 3.49 11.16 -12.31
N ASN A 108 2.47 11.46 -11.50
CA ASN A 108 2.60 11.48 -10.04
C ASN A 108 2.91 10.11 -9.43
N ILE A 109 2.67 9.02 -10.17
CA ILE A 109 3.04 7.66 -9.77
C ILE A 109 4.53 7.58 -9.39
N ILE A 110 5.40 8.33 -10.06
CA ILE A 110 6.86 8.31 -9.85
C ILE A 110 7.25 8.97 -8.52
N TYR A 111 6.44 9.90 -8.02
CA TYR A 111 6.70 10.65 -6.78
C TYR A 111 5.91 10.11 -5.57
N SER A 112 5.04 9.14 -5.82
CA SER A 112 4.17 8.54 -4.81
C SER A 112 4.95 7.55 -3.94
N GLY A 113 4.96 7.75 -2.62
CA GLY A 113 5.53 6.80 -1.69
C GLY A 113 4.73 5.48 -1.68
N THR A 114 3.40 5.57 -1.79
CA THR A 114 2.51 4.41 -1.89
C THR A 114 2.91 3.50 -3.05
N MET A 115 3.07 4.09 -4.24
CA MET A 115 3.47 3.35 -5.44
C MET A 115 4.93 2.94 -5.42
N SER A 116 5.79 3.71 -4.73
CA SER A 116 7.19 3.36 -4.57
C SER A 116 7.38 2.08 -3.76
N ALA A 117 6.64 1.94 -2.66
CA ALA A 117 6.62 0.71 -1.88
C ALA A 117 6.05 -0.47 -2.69
N ALA A 118 4.93 -0.28 -3.38
CA ALA A 118 4.35 -1.35 -4.19
C ALA A 118 5.29 -1.78 -5.33
N LEU A 119 5.95 -0.84 -6.01
CA LEU A 119 6.94 -1.15 -7.04
C LEU A 119 8.13 -1.93 -6.45
N GLU A 120 8.64 -1.51 -5.30
CA GLU A 120 9.73 -2.22 -4.63
C GLU A 120 9.35 -3.68 -4.34
N ALA A 121 8.14 -3.91 -3.83
CA ALA A 121 7.67 -5.28 -3.58
C ALA A 121 7.56 -6.12 -4.86
N SER A 122 7.18 -5.49 -5.98
CA SER A 122 7.20 -6.13 -7.31
C SER A 122 8.62 -6.48 -7.75
N LEU A 123 9.61 -5.61 -7.49
CA LEU A 123 11.03 -5.87 -7.79
C LEU A 123 11.58 -7.02 -6.93
N GLU A 124 11.13 -7.14 -5.68
CA GLU A 124 11.41 -8.26 -4.78
C GLU A 124 10.63 -9.55 -5.14
N GLY A 125 9.89 -9.53 -6.25
CA GLY A 125 9.21 -10.69 -6.82
C GLY A 125 7.84 -11.01 -6.22
N MET A 126 7.29 -10.15 -5.37
CA MET A 126 5.93 -10.29 -4.81
C MET A 126 4.89 -9.76 -5.78
N ASN A 127 3.66 -10.29 -5.76
CA ASN A 127 2.54 -9.53 -6.29
C ASN A 127 2.35 -8.30 -5.40
N SER A 128 2.06 -7.14 -5.99
CA SER A 128 1.88 -5.91 -5.23
C SER A 128 0.78 -5.02 -5.74
N ILE A 129 0.16 -4.28 -4.82
CA ILE A 129 -0.96 -3.38 -5.10
C ILE A 129 -0.80 -2.11 -4.29
N GLY A 130 -0.79 -0.95 -4.95
CA GLY A 130 -0.93 0.36 -4.32
C GLY A 130 -2.39 0.80 -4.37
N PHE A 131 -2.97 1.13 -3.22
CA PHE A 131 -4.34 1.64 -3.10
C PHE A 131 -4.33 3.13 -2.75
N SER A 132 -5.17 3.90 -3.41
CA SER A 132 -5.30 5.34 -3.19
C SER A 132 -6.76 5.75 -3.29
N LEU A 133 -7.26 6.46 -2.29
CA LEU A 133 -8.61 7.02 -2.28
C LEU A 133 -8.56 8.46 -2.76
N LEU A 134 -9.45 8.86 -3.67
CA LEU A 134 -9.55 10.22 -4.21
C LEU A 134 -10.20 11.19 -3.20
N ASP A 135 -9.70 11.17 -1.97
CA ASP A 135 -10.02 12.07 -0.88
C ASP A 135 -8.73 12.44 -0.15
N TYR A 136 -8.46 13.74 -0.04
CA TYR A 136 -7.26 14.28 0.61
C TYR A 136 -7.49 14.56 2.11
N SER A 137 -8.71 14.39 2.61
CA SER A 137 -9.02 14.56 4.03
C SER A 137 -8.36 13.47 4.86
N TRP A 138 -7.75 13.84 6.00
CA TRP A 138 -7.28 12.86 6.98
C TRP A 138 -8.43 12.01 7.52
N ASP A 139 -9.63 12.59 7.64
CA ASP A 139 -10.85 11.93 8.11
C ASP A 139 -11.65 11.32 6.94
N ALA A 140 -10.98 10.97 5.84
CA ALA A 140 -11.63 10.34 4.69
C ALA A 140 -12.34 9.03 5.10
N ASP A 141 -13.53 8.81 4.56
CA ASP A 141 -14.28 7.58 4.79
C ASP A 141 -13.83 6.48 3.81
N PHE A 142 -13.26 5.42 4.37
CA PHE A 142 -12.80 4.27 3.61
C PHE A 142 -13.87 3.18 3.48
N GLU A 143 -14.99 3.24 4.21
CA GLU A 143 -16.03 2.20 4.17
C GLU A 143 -16.54 1.91 2.74
N PRO A 144 -16.88 2.93 1.92
CA PRO A 144 -17.39 2.69 0.57
C PRO A 144 -16.40 1.97 -0.35
N CYS A 145 -15.10 2.08 -0.08
CA CYS A 145 -14.07 1.47 -0.92
C CYS A 145 -13.74 0.02 -0.54
N LYS A 146 -14.02 -0.40 0.72
CA LYS A 146 -13.61 -1.72 1.25
C LYS A 146 -14.04 -2.90 0.37
N PRO A 147 -15.28 -2.97 -0.18
CA PRO A 147 -15.70 -4.10 -1.02
C PRO A 147 -14.84 -4.26 -2.28
N PHE A 148 -14.43 -3.16 -2.90
CA PHE A 148 -13.60 -3.18 -4.11
C PHE A 148 -12.15 -3.54 -3.81
N VAL A 149 -11.59 -3.02 -2.70
CA VAL A 149 -10.26 -3.41 -2.23
C VAL A 149 -10.22 -4.92 -1.94
N LYS A 150 -11.27 -5.44 -1.29
CA LYS A 150 -11.45 -6.87 -1.01
C LYS A 150 -11.51 -7.69 -2.30
N GLU A 151 -12.33 -7.29 -3.26
CA GLU A 151 -12.45 -7.98 -4.56
C GLU A 151 -11.10 -8.06 -5.28
N ILE A 152 -10.36 -6.95 -5.32
CA ILE A 152 -9.05 -6.87 -5.97
C ILE A 152 -8.01 -7.74 -5.27
N ILE A 153 -7.93 -7.69 -3.93
CA ILE A 153 -7.01 -8.53 -3.15
C ILE A 153 -7.32 -10.03 -3.37
N SER A 154 -8.60 -10.42 -3.30
CA SER A 154 -9.01 -11.82 -3.55
C SER A 154 -8.58 -12.28 -4.94
N HIS A 155 -8.84 -11.45 -5.96
CA HIS A 155 -8.50 -11.77 -7.33
C HIS A 155 -7.00 -11.99 -7.53
N VAL A 156 -6.15 -11.11 -6.96
CA VAL A 156 -4.69 -11.21 -7.09
C VAL A 156 -4.14 -12.40 -6.30
N LEU A 157 -4.67 -12.70 -5.12
CA LEU A 157 -4.26 -13.88 -4.35
C LEU A 157 -4.63 -15.19 -5.05
N GLU A 158 -5.76 -15.23 -5.76
CA GLU A 158 -6.23 -16.42 -6.47
C GLU A 158 -5.52 -16.65 -7.81
N ASN A 159 -5.30 -15.58 -8.58
CA ASN A 159 -4.87 -15.66 -9.98
C ASN A 159 -3.41 -15.23 -10.19
N GLY A 160 -2.83 -14.51 -9.23
CA GLY A 160 -1.54 -13.84 -9.37
C GLY A 160 -1.55 -12.75 -10.46
N LEU A 161 -0.35 -12.21 -10.73
CA LEU A 161 -0.10 -11.29 -11.84
C LEU A 161 0.92 -11.91 -12.79
N LYS A 162 0.62 -11.93 -14.09
CA LYS A 162 1.38 -12.70 -15.10
C LYS A 162 2.61 -11.98 -15.67
N GLU A 163 2.54 -10.66 -15.83
CA GLU A 163 3.61 -9.86 -16.45
C GLU A 163 4.20 -8.88 -15.44
N CYS A 164 3.49 -7.76 -15.23
CA CYS A 164 3.82 -6.79 -14.21
C CYS A 164 3.20 -7.25 -12.89
N LYS A 165 4.01 -7.47 -11.86
CA LYS A 165 3.55 -7.82 -10.52
C LYS A 165 3.12 -6.61 -9.69
N LEU A 166 2.66 -5.54 -10.35
CA LEU A 166 2.27 -4.27 -9.73
C LEU A 166 0.93 -3.80 -10.27
N LEU A 167 -0.01 -3.50 -9.37
CA LEU A 167 -1.25 -2.78 -9.67
C LEU A 167 -1.28 -1.42 -8.96
N ASN A 168 -1.69 -0.39 -9.70
CA ASN A 168 -2.03 0.93 -9.15
C ASN A 168 -3.55 1.10 -9.17
N VAL A 169 -4.16 1.22 -7.99
CA VAL A 169 -5.61 1.30 -7.82
C VAL A 169 -5.98 2.67 -7.25
N ASN A 170 -6.68 3.46 -8.05
CA ASN A 170 -7.26 4.74 -7.65
C ASN A 170 -8.77 4.59 -7.50
N ILE A 171 -9.31 4.90 -6.33
CA ILE A 171 -10.71 4.69 -5.97
C ILE A 171 -11.39 6.06 -5.84
N PRO A 172 -12.48 6.35 -6.58
CA PRO A 172 -13.20 7.60 -6.40
C PRO A 172 -13.78 7.70 -4.99
N ARG A 173 -13.79 8.91 -4.41
CA ARG A 173 -14.60 9.18 -3.23
C ARG A 173 -16.08 8.96 -3.57
N ALA A 174 -16.78 8.27 -2.68
CA ALA A 174 -18.23 8.14 -2.68
C ALA A 174 -18.71 8.20 -1.23
N ASP A 175 -19.94 8.65 -1.00
CA ASP A 175 -20.54 8.62 0.34
C ASP A 175 -21.13 7.23 0.67
N GLU A 176 -21.52 6.47 -0.36
CA GLU A 176 -22.02 5.10 -0.27
C GLU A 176 -21.34 4.19 -1.30
N THR A 177 -21.33 2.87 -1.05
CA THR A 177 -20.66 1.89 -1.93
C THR A 177 -21.24 1.89 -3.35
N ASP A 178 -22.55 2.10 -3.48
CA ASP A 178 -23.25 2.12 -4.78
C ASP A 178 -22.89 3.34 -5.66
N GLY A 179 -22.29 4.38 -5.06
CA GLY A 179 -21.67 5.49 -5.77
C GLY A 179 -20.47 5.09 -6.62
N ILE A 180 -19.84 3.93 -6.33
CA ILE A 180 -18.73 3.38 -7.11
C ILE A 180 -19.29 2.40 -8.16
N LYS A 181 -19.21 2.79 -9.43
CA LYS A 181 -19.85 2.08 -10.56
C LYS A 181 -19.21 0.72 -10.94
N GLY A 182 -18.09 0.36 -10.32
CA GLY A 182 -17.35 -0.86 -10.60
C GLY A 182 -15.86 -0.64 -10.87
N ILE A 183 -15.17 -1.74 -11.20
CA ILE A 183 -13.72 -1.76 -11.42
C ILE A 183 -13.43 -1.74 -12.93
N ARG A 184 -12.45 -0.93 -13.34
CA ARG A 184 -12.00 -0.86 -14.74
C ARG A 184 -10.48 -0.91 -14.81
N VAL A 185 -9.96 -1.83 -15.64
CA VAL A 185 -8.54 -1.87 -15.99
C VAL A 185 -8.22 -0.71 -16.93
N CYS A 186 -7.19 0.06 -16.59
CA CYS A 186 -6.79 1.26 -17.30
C CYS A 186 -5.28 1.22 -17.60
N ARG A 187 -4.86 1.94 -18.64
CA ARG A 187 -3.44 2.28 -18.85
C ARG A 187 -3.10 3.56 -18.10
N GLN A 188 -1.83 3.75 -17.77
CA GLN A 188 -1.34 5.02 -17.25
C GLN A 188 -1.66 6.15 -18.25
N ALA A 189 -2.26 7.23 -17.74
CA ALA A 189 -2.57 8.41 -18.55
C ALA A 189 -1.29 9.18 -18.90
N GLU A 190 -1.27 9.81 -20.08
CA GLU A 190 -0.24 10.76 -20.48
C GLU A 190 -0.71 12.18 -20.12
N ALA A 191 -0.58 12.55 -18.85
CA ALA A 191 -1.01 13.85 -18.33
C ALA A 191 0.02 14.44 -17.34
N ARG A 192 0.04 15.76 -17.22
CA ARG A 192 0.92 16.48 -16.28
C ARG A 192 0.12 17.55 -15.56
N TRP A 193 0.43 17.78 -14.29
CA TRP A 193 -0.13 18.90 -13.54
C TRP A 193 0.55 20.19 -14.00
N VAL A 194 -0.23 21.23 -14.23
CA VAL A 194 0.28 22.56 -14.57
C VAL A 194 0.21 23.42 -13.31
N GLU A 195 1.35 23.55 -12.64
CA GLU A 195 1.46 24.35 -11.43
C GLU A 195 1.51 25.84 -11.75
N ARG A 196 0.91 26.66 -10.88
CA ARG A 196 1.08 28.10 -10.85
C ARG A 196 1.72 28.47 -9.52
N TYR A 197 2.91 29.07 -9.59
CA TYR A 197 3.54 29.68 -8.43
C TYR A 197 3.10 31.14 -8.39
N VAL A 198 2.60 31.58 -7.23
CA VAL A 198 2.24 32.98 -6.93
C VAL A 198 3.25 33.60 -5.98
#